data_AF-F9U9N9-F1
#
_entry.id   AF-F9U9N9-F1
#
_cell.length_a   1.000
_cell.length_b   1.000
_cell.length_c   1.000
_cell.angle_alpha   90.00
_cell.angle_beta   90.00
_cell.angle_gamma   90.00
#
_symmetry.space_group_name_H-M   'P 1'
#
loop_
_entity.id
_entity.type
_entity.pdbx_description
1 polymer ?
#
loop_
_entity_poly.entity_id
_entity_poly.type
_entity_poly.pdbx_seq_one_letter_code
_entity_poly.pdbx_strand_id
1 'polypeptide(L)'
;MQQNAEGLTKTYNRFHNYAELSADIAELRSLHIELDRAVAAAYGWDDLDLGHDFHGTKQGARFTISETARREVLDRLLELNHQRYAEEVAAGLHDKKAKKPTGAKRGRKRKAAGAEPGTPVQTELF
;
A
#
# COMPACT_ATOMS: atom_id res chain seq x y z
N MET A 1 18.46 15.89 8.76
CA MET A 1 17.51 16.85 8.16
C MET A 1 17.91 18.34 8.28
N GLN A 2 18.96 18.74 9.03
CA GLN A 2 19.31 20.16 9.21
C GLN A 2 20.57 20.67 8.46
N GLN A 3 21.33 19.81 7.78
CA GLN A 3 22.58 20.24 7.13
C GLN A 3 22.38 20.95 5.78
N ASN A 4 21.30 20.66 5.05
CA ASN A 4 21.13 21.14 3.67
C ASN A 4 19.97 22.14 3.46
N ALA A 5 19.18 22.45 4.50
CA ALA A 5 17.96 23.28 4.41
C ALA A 5 16.98 22.84 3.27
N GLU A 6 16.89 21.53 3.04
CA GLU A 6 16.06 20.92 2.01
C GLU A 6 14.79 20.31 2.61
N GLY A 7 13.67 20.44 1.91
CA GLY A 7 12.44 19.71 2.21
C GLY A 7 12.45 18.31 1.60
N LEU A 8 11.54 17.44 2.06
CA LEU A 8 11.44 16.03 1.68
C LEU A 8 11.48 15.80 0.16
N THR A 9 10.79 16.62 -0.62
CA THR A 9 10.76 16.48 -2.09
C THR A 9 12.16 16.60 -2.70
N LYS A 10 12.98 17.56 -2.25
CA LYS A 10 14.34 17.74 -2.77
C LYS A 10 15.24 16.57 -2.38
N THR A 11 15.14 16.13 -1.12
CA THR A 11 15.88 14.98 -0.62
C THR A 11 15.53 13.71 -1.40
N TYR A 12 14.25 13.46 -1.66
CA TYR A 12 13.82 12.31 -2.45
C TYR A 12 14.24 12.43 -3.93
N ASN A 13 14.29 13.62 -4.50
CA ASN A 13 14.82 13.78 -5.86
C ASN A 13 16.31 13.40 -5.92
N ARG A 14 17.11 13.81 -4.94
CA ARG A 14 18.52 13.41 -4.79
C ARG A 14 18.67 11.90 -4.57
N PHE A 15 17.83 11.33 -3.71
CA PHE A 15 17.78 9.89 -3.46
C PHE A 15 17.59 9.07 -4.74
N HIS A 16 16.71 9.50 -5.64
CA HIS A 16 16.46 8.83 -6.91
C HIS A 16 17.44 9.22 -8.04
N ASN A 17 18.36 10.15 -7.81
CA ASN A 17 19.34 10.56 -8.82
C ASN A 17 20.56 9.63 -8.79
N TYR A 18 20.79 8.88 -9.87
CA TYR A 18 21.94 7.97 -9.99
C TYR A 18 23.30 8.69 -9.97
N ALA A 19 23.35 9.96 -10.39
CA ALA A 19 24.57 10.77 -10.38
C ALA A 19 24.89 11.37 -9.00
N GLU A 20 23.99 11.22 -8.03
CA GLU A 20 24.19 11.70 -6.66
C GLU A 20 25.02 10.69 -5.86
N LEU A 21 26.24 11.10 -5.52
CA LEU A 21 27.25 10.29 -4.82
C LEU A 21 27.62 10.86 -3.45
N SER A 22 26.89 11.87 -2.96
CA SER A 22 27.10 12.41 -1.62
C SER A 22 26.88 11.33 -0.54
N ALA A 23 27.74 11.36 0.48
CA ALA A 23 27.78 10.32 1.51
C ALA A 23 26.46 10.21 2.30
N ASP A 24 25.77 11.33 2.54
CA ASP A 24 24.47 11.39 3.19
C ASP A 24 23.38 10.64 2.38
N ILE A 25 23.38 10.77 1.06
CA ILE A 25 22.45 10.07 0.18
C ILE A 25 22.82 8.59 0.02
N ALA A 26 24.11 8.26 -0.05
CA ALA A 26 24.56 6.87 -0.07
C ALA A 26 24.17 6.12 1.22
N GLU A 27 24.36 6.75 2.38
CA GLU A 27 23.92 6.23 3.67
C GLU A 27 22.40 6.07 3.72
N LEU A 28 21.65 7.07 3.25
CA LEU A 28 20.19 6.99 3.18
C LEU A 28 19.71 5.81 2.32
N ARG A 29 20.37 5.53 1.18
CA ARG A 29 20.06 4.35 0.35
C ARG A 29 20.38 3.05 1.08
N SER A 30 21.52 2.97 1.77
CA SER A 30 21.89 1.80 2.57
C SER A 30 20.88 1.50 3.67
N LEU A 31 20.45 2.53 4.42
CA LEU A 31 19.44 2.39 5.46
C LEU A 31 18.09 1.95 4.90
N HIS A 32 17.73 2.41 3.69
CA HIS A 32 16.49 1.96 3.03
C HIS A 32 16.54 0.48 2.65
N ILE A 33 17.69 0.00 2.15
CA ILE A 33 17.89 -1.43 1.86
C ILE A 33 17.75 -2.25 3.14
N GLU A 34 18.39 -1.82 4.23
CA GLU A 34 18.32 -2.53 5.52
C GLU A 34 16.89 -2.58 6.05
N LEU A 35 16.17 -1.46 5.97
CA LEU A 35 14.77 -1.39 6.36
C LEU A 35 13.91 -2.38 5.57
N ASP A 36 14.01 -2.38 4.24
CA ASP A 36 13.21 -3.27 3.40
C ASP A 36 13.52 -4.75 3.65
N ARG A 37 14.81 -5.09 3.90
CA ARG A 37 15.22 -6.44 4.29
C ARG A 37 14.66 -6.84 5.65
N ALA A 38 14.69 -5.95 6.63
CA ALA A 38 14.12 -6.21 7.95
C ALA A 38 12.60 -6.40 7.88
N VAL A 39 11.91 -5.65 7.01
CA VAL A 39 10.48 -5.83 6.75
C VAL A 39 10.23 -7.19 6.10
N ALA A 40 10.98 -7.55 5.05
CA ALA A 40 10.84 -8.87 4.42
C ALA A 40 11.04 -10.01 5.44
N ALA A 41 12.08 -9.92 6.27
CA ALA A 41 12.33 -10.88 7.35
C ALA A 41 11.17 -10.96 8.37
N ALA A 42 10.56 -9.83 8.73
CA ALA A 42 9.42 -9.81 9.64
C ALA A 42 8.17 -10.51 9.08
N TYR A 43 8.03 -10.58 7.75
CA TYR A 43 7.01 -11.37 7.05
C TYR A 43 7.46 -12.82 6.81
N GLY A 44 8.69 -13.20 7.18
CA GLY A 44 9.27 -14.52 6.92
C GLY A 44 9.73 -14.72 5.47
N TRP A 45 10.09 -13.64 4.78
CA TRP A 45 10.51 -13.63 3.36
C TRP A 45 12.01 -13.40 3.22
N ASP A 46 12.81 -14.04 4.06
CA ASP A 46 14.28 -13.95 4.05
C ASP A 46 14.91 -14.49 2.75
N ASP A 47 14.16 -15.28 1.99
CA ASP A 47 14.55 -15.85 0.69
C ASP A 47 14.44 -14.87 -0.48
N LEU A 48 13.76 -13.73 -0.27
CA LEU A 48 13.48 -12.77 -1.32
C LEU A 48 14.71 -11.89 -1.61
N ASP A 49 15.27 -12.03 -2.81
CA ASP A 49 16.23 -11.05 -3.31
C ASP A 49 15.51 -9.79 -3.78
N LEU A 50 15.64 -8.72 -2.99
CA LEU A 50 15.02 -7.43 -3.28
C LEU A 50 15.69 -6.72 -4.48
N GLY A 51 16.96 -7.01 -4.78
CA GLY A 51 17.66 -6.44 -5.95
C GLY A 51 17.58 -4.91 -6.04
N HIS A 52 17.84 -4.21 -4.93
CA HIS A 52 17.81 -2.74 -4.88
C HIS A 52 18.80 -2.12 -5.87
N ASP A 53 18.28 -1.36 -6.83
CA ASP A 53 19.07 -0.59 -7.78
C ASP A 53 18.19 0.51 -8.41
N PHE A 54 18.72 1.24 -9.38
CA PHE A 54 17.96 2.16 -10.20
C PHE A 54 17.16 1.41 -11.26
N HIS A 55 15.87 1.25 -10.99
CA HIS A 55 14.93 0.63 -11.92
C HIS A 55 14.07 1.67 -12.63
N GLY A 56 13.77 1.41 -13.89
CA GLY A 56 12.89 2.26 -14.70
C GLY A 56 11.46 2.19 -14.18
N THR A 57 10.84 3.34 -13.92
CA THR A 57 9.41 3.45 -13.61
C THR A 57 8.72 4.38 -14.61
N LYS A 58 7.38 4.41 -14.60
CA LYS A 58 6.60 5.39 -15.40
C LYS A 58 7.00 6.85 -15.13
N GLN A 59 7.66 7.13 -14.00
CA GLN A 59 8.09 8.45 -13.56
C GLN A 59 9.60 8.67 -13.73
N GLY A 60 10.29 7.78 -14.45
CA GLY A 60 11.75 7.80 -14.65
C GLY A 60 12.49 6.75 -13.81
N ALA A 61 13.82 6.76 -13.88
CA ALA A 61 14.67 5.90 -13.09
C ALA A 61 14.56 6.25 -11.59
N ARG A 62 14.28 5.25 -10.76
CA ARG A 62 14.14 5.41 -9.31
C ARG A 62 14.95 4.34 -8.61
N PHE A 63 15.65 4.70 -7.54
CA PHE A 63 16.24 3.74 -6.62
C PHE A 63 15.12 2.96 -5.90
N THR A 64 14.97 1.68 -6.20
CA THR A 64 13.89 0.83 -5.69
C THR A 64 14.27 -0.65 -5.81
N ILE A 65 13.38 -1.55 -5.39
CA ILE A 65 13.54 -3.00 -5.57
C ILE A 65 13.33 -3.40 -7.04
N SER A 66 13.92 -4.52 -7.43
CA SER A 66 13.77 -5.09 -8.77
C SER A 66 12.30 -5.33 -9.14
N GLU A 67 11.99 -5.28 -10.44
CA GLU A 67 10.61 -5.54 -10.90
C GLU A 67 10.14 -6.94 -10.50
N THR A 68 11.03 -7.92 -10.54
CA THR A 68 10.78 -9.30 -10.12
C THR A 68 10.46 -9.38 -8.63
N ALA A 69 11.27 -8.75 -7.77
CA ALA A 69 11.01 -8.71 -6.33
C ALA A 69 9.69 -8.00 -6.02
N ARG A 70 9.39 -6.91 -6.73
CA ARG A 70 8.12 -6.18 -6.56
C ARG A 70 6.91 -7.05 -6.87
N ARG A 71 6.97 -7.82 -7.97
CA ARG A 71 5.90 -8.76 -8.34
C ARG A 71 5.72 -9.83 -7.27
N GLU A 72 6.81 -10.46 -6.85
CA GLU A 72 6.80 -11.49 -5.80
C GLU A 72 6.21 -10.97 -4.48
N VAL A 73 6.60 -9.76 -4.04
CA VAL A 73 6.03 -9.12 -2.86
C VAL A 73 4.51 -8.93 -3.01
N LEU A 74 4.05 -8.45 -4.16
CA LEU A 74 2.62 -8.25 -4.41
C LEU A 74 1.85 -9.57 -4.39
N ASP A 75 2.41 -10.62 -4.98
CA ASP A 75 1.80 -11.95 -5.01
C ASP A 75 1.67 -12.53 -3.59
N ARG A 76 2.74 -12.48 -2.78
CA ARG A 76 2.72 -12.92 -1.38
C ARG A 76 1.76 -12.09 -0.53
N LEU A 77 1.70 -10.77 -0.73
CA LEU A 77 0.75 -9.90 -0.03
C LEU A 77 -0.70 -10.22 -0.42
N LEU A 78 -0.95 -10.54 -1.68
CA LEU A 78 -2.27 -10.92 -2.17
C LEU A 78 -2.73 -12.25 -1.53
N GLU A 79 -1.85 -13.24 -1.48
CA GLU A 79 -2.13 -14.52 -0.80
C GLU A 79 -2.45 -14.32 0.69
N LEU A 80 -1.61 -13.57 1.41
CA LEU A 80 -1.86 -13.23 2.82
C LEU A 80 -3.18 -12.48 3.02
N ASN A 81 -3.55 -11.61 2.08
CA ASN A 81 -4.83 -10.90 2.12
C ASN A 81 -6.00 -11.87 1.99
N HIS A 82 -5.95 -12.79 1.03
CA HIS A 82 -6.99 -13.82 0.85
C HIS A 82 -7.13 -14.71 2.08
N GLN A 83 -6.02 -15.11 2.70
CA GLN A 83 -6.04 -15.89 3.93
C GLN A 83 -6.72 -15.12 5.06
N ARG A 84 -6.28 -13.88 5.33
CA ARG A 84 -6.86 -13.04 6.39
C ARG A 84 -8.34 -12.74 6.15
N TYR A 85 -8.73 -12.50 4.90
CA TYR A 85 -10.14 -12.31 4.53
C TYR A 85 -10.96 -13.57 4.84
N ALA A 86 -10.47 -14.76 4.51
CA ALA A 86 -11.16 -16.01 4.83
C ALA A 86 -11.30 -16.20 6.35
N GLU A 87 -10.26 -15.87 7.12
CA GLU A 87 -10.29 -15.87 8.59
C GLU A 87 -11.31 -14.87 9.16
N GLU A 88 -11.37 -13.64 8.62
CA GLU A 88 -12.34 -12.61 9.01
C GLU A 88 -13.79 -13.02 8.69
N VAL A 89 -14.02 -13.65 7.53
CA VAL A 89 -15.33 -14.20 7.15
C VAL A 89 -15.72 -15.34 8.08
N ALA A 90 -14.80 -16.26 8.38
CA ALA A 90 -15.05 -17.36 9.31
C ALA A 90 -15.35 -16.85 10.74
N ALA A 91 -14.70 -15.76 11.16
CA ALA A 91 -14.96 -15.09 12.42
C ALA A 91 -16.25 -14.25 12.44
N GLY A 92 -16.99 -14.18 11.33
CA GLY A 92 -18.25 -13.41 11.21
C GLY A 92 -18.06 -11.89 11.28
N LEU A 93 -16.81 -11.41 11.16
CA LEU A 93 -16.46 -9.98 11.19
C LEU A 93 -16.73 -9.30 9.84
N HIS A 94 -16.93 -10.09 8.78
CA HIS A 94 -17.10 -9.59 7.42
C HIS A 94 -18.58 -9.43 6.98
N ASP A 95 -19.55 -9.52 7.90
CA ASP A 95 -20.95 -9.21 7.60
C ASP A 95 -21.22 -7.70 7.65
N LYS A 96 -20.98 -7.01 6.53
CA LYS A 96 -21.54 -5.68 6.29
C LYS A 96 -23.06 -5.79 6.21
N LYS A 97 -23.70 -5.47 7.34
CA LYS A 97 -25.13 -5.42 7.66
C LYS A 97 -25.62 -6.65 8.45
N ALA A 98 -25.36 -6.62 9.75
CA ALA A 98 -26.33 -7.14 10.71
C ALA A 98 -27.70 -6.51 10.39
N LYS A 99 -28.56 -7.25 9.69
CA LYS A 99 -29.95 -6.88 9.46
C LYS A 99 -30.59 -6.73 10.84
N LYS A 100 -30.82 -5.49 11.25
CA LYS A 100 -31.65 -5.14 12.41
C LYS A 100 -33.00 -5.85 12.24
N PRO A 101 -33.46 -6.70 13.18
CA PRO A 101 -34.74 -7.35 13.04
C PRO A 101 -35.85 -6.33 13.28
N THR A 102 -36.39 -5.72 12.22
CA THR A 102 -37.56 -4.86 12.35
C THR A 102 -38.80 -5.74 12.37
N GLY A 103 -39.30 -5.96 13.58
CA GLY A 103 -40.59 -6.58 13.87
C GLY A 103 -41.77 -5.85 13.21
N ALA A 104 -42.89 -6.56 13.18
CA ALA A 104 -44.02 -6.36 12.30
C ALA A 104 -44.75 -4.99 12.38
N LYS A 105 -45.06 -4.49 11.18
CA LYS A 105 -46.25 -3.72 10.71
C LYS A 105 -47.01 -2.81 11.70
N ARG A 106 -47.09 -1.50 11.33
CA ARG A 106 -48.36 -0.74 11.33
C ARG A 106 -48.31 0.55 10.49
N GLY A 107 -49.15 0.62 9.45
CA GLY A 107 -49.95 1.83 9.14
C GLY A 107 -49.38 3.00 8.31
N ARG A 108 -49.60 2.93 6.97
CA ARG A 108 -50.23 3.93 6.08
C ARG A 108 -49.66 5.37 5.88
N LYS A 109 -49.36 5.64 4.59
CA LYS A 109 -49.57 6.87 3.74
C LYS A 109 -48.39 7.83 3.42
N ARG A 110 -47.93 7.73 2.16
CA ARG A 110 -47.50 8.75 1.15
C ARG A 110 -47.06 10.16 1.61
N LYS A 111 -45.88 10.65 1.17
CA LYS A 111 -45.61 11.43 -0.08
C LYS A 111 -44.10 11.78 -0.23
N ALA A 112 -43.74 12.19 -1.45
CA ALA A 112 -42.43 12.44 -2.07
C ALA A 112 -41.43 13.38 -1.34
N ALA A 113 -40.12 13.14 -1.53
CA ALA A 113 -39.20 13.94 -2.38
C ALA A 113 -37.73 13.74 -1.98
N GLY A 114 -36.86 13.58 -2.99
CA GLY A 114 -35.47 14.05 -2.96
C GLY A 114 -34.41 13.16 -2.29
N ALA A 115 -33.45 12.71 -3.10
CA ALA A 115 -31.99 12.67 -2.85
C ALA A 115 -31.38 11.40 -3.46
N GLU A 116 -30.61 11.61 -4.53
CA GLU A 116 -29.74 10.62 -5.16
C GLU A 116 -28.69 10.11 -4.16
N PRO A 117 -28.52 8.79 -3.97
CA PRO A 117 -27.35 8.28 -3.28
C PRO A 117 -26.22 8.08 -4.30
N GLY A 118 -25.20 8.94 -4.21
CA GLY A 118 -23.96 8.83 -4.96
C GLY A 118 -23.33 7.45 -4.82
N THR A 119 -22.98 6.88 -5.96
CA THR A 119 -22.13 5.69 -6.07
C THR A 119 -20.75 5.99 -5.51
N PRO A 120 -20.18 5.16 -4.62
CA PRO A 120 -18.75 5.20 -4.38
C PRO A 120 -18.08 4.61 -5.63
N VAL A 121 -17.49 5.49 -6.44
CA VAL A 121 -16.54 5.11 -7.48
C VAL A 121 -15.39 4.39 -6.79
N GLN A 122 -15.31 3.08 -6.99
CA GLN A 122 -14.08 2.34 -6.74
C GLN A 122 -13.10 2.80 -7.80
N THR A 123 -12.21 3.72 -7.44
CA THR A 123 -11.01 4.00 -8.22
C THR A 123 -10.15 2.75 -8.16
N GLU A 124 -10.19 1.96 -9.22
CA GLU A 124 -9.20 0.92 -9.48
C GLU A 124 -7.82 1.59 -9.54
N LEU A 125 -6.96 1.19 -8.62
CA LEU A 125 -5.53 1.50 -8.60
C LEU A 125 -4.79 0.17 -8.72
N PHE A 126 -4.71 -0.30 -9.97
CA PHE A 126 -3.63 -1.13 -10.49
C PHE A 126 -3.15 -0.50 -11.81
#